data_AF-A0A0R2RME3-F1
#
_entry.id   AF-A0A0R2RME3-F1
#
_cell.length_a   1.000
_cell.length_b   1.000
_cell.length_c   1.000
_cell.angle_alpha   90.00
_cell.angle_beta   90.00
_cell.angle_gamma   90.00
#
_symmetry.space_group_name_H-M   'P 1'
#
loop_
_entity.id
_entity.type
_entity.pdbx_description
1 polymer ?
#
loop_
_entity_poly.entity_id
_entity_poly.type
_entity_poly.pdbx_seq_one_letter_code
_entity_poly.pdbx_strand_id
1 'polypeptide(L)'
;MQLSPTIVHNNLVEINDEPNDKYSLGIGGRQKLTKRISLNAEYFYQLNDKINNNVLSLGFDIETGGHIFQLHLSNSSAMIDPEFITQTTGEWLKGDIYFGFNISRVFTLYK
;
A
#
# COMPACT_ATOMS: atom_id res chain seq x y z
N MET A 1 13.74 -6.23 -0.49
CA MET A 1 13.51 -5.46 -1.73
C MET A 1 12.71 -6.34 -2.66
N GLN A 2 11.65 -5.81 -3.22
CA GLN A 2 10.73 -6.49 -4.12
C GLN A 2 10.41 -5.54 -5.27
N LEU A 3 10.32 -6.11 -6.47
CA LEU A 3 9.73 -5.45 -7.64
C LEU A 3 8.42 -6.18 -7.95
N SER A 4 7.35 -5.43 -8.18
CA SER A 4 5.99 -5.95 -8.31
C SER A 4 5.30 -5.35 -9.54
N PRO A 5 5.42 -5.97 -10.73
CA PRO A 5 4.53 -5.67 -11.85
C PRO A 5 3.11 -6.05 -11.46
N THR A 6 2.17 -5.12 -11.60
CA THR A 6 0.79 -5.30 -11.12
C THR A 6 -0.22 -4.95 -12.20
N ILE A 7 -1.29 -5.74 -12.27
CA ILE A 7 -2.47 -5.50 -13.10
C ILE A 7 -3.69 -5.52 -12.18
N VAL A 8 -4.52 -4.48 -12.27
CA VAL A 8 -5.83 -4.42 -11.59
C VAL A 8 -6.90 -4.28 -12.65
N HIS A 9 -7.88 -5.18 -12.61
CA HIS A 9 -9.06 -5.13 -13.47
C HIS A 9 -10.26 -4.61 -12.68
N ASN A 10 -10.90 -3.56 -13.16
CA ASN A 10 -12.14 -3.01 -12.61
C ASN A 10 -13.33 -3.39 -13.51
N ASN A 11 -14.33 -4.07 -12.93
CA ASN A 11 -15.56 -4.42 -13.66
C ASN A 11 -16.41 -3.19 -14.02
N LEU A 12 -16.35 -2.16 -13.18
CA LEU A 12 -17.08 -0.90 -13.35
C LEU A 12 -16.08 0.25 -13.25
N VAL A 13 -16.13 1.16 -14.22
CA VAL A 13 -15.35 2.40 -14.24
C VAL A 13 -16.33 3.57 -14.20
N GLU A 14 -15.96 4.64 -13.48
CA GLU A 14 -16.83 5.81 -13.33
C GLU A 14 -16.87 6.68 -14.60
N ILE A 15 -15.81 6.64 -15.39
CA ILE A 15 -15.63 7.47 -16.59
C ILE A 15 -15.47 6.57 -17.82
N ASN A 16 -16.23 6.84 -18.88
CA ASN A 16 -16.25 6.01 -20.11
C ASN A 16 -14.89 5.92 -20.83
N ASP A 17 -14.00 6.89 -20.65
CA ASP A 17 -12.66 6.92 -21.26
C ASP A 17 -11.56 6.29 -20.38
N GLU A 18 -11.93 5.78 -19.20
CA GLU A 18 -10.98 5.11 -18.30
C GLU A 18 -10.86 3.62 -18.65
N PRO A 19 -9.63 3.08 -18.82
CA PRO A 19 -9.46 1.66 -19.10
C PRO A 19 -9.84 0.81 -17.89
N ASN A 20 -10.57 -0.29 -18.14
CA ASN A 20 -10.87 -1.28 -17.09
C ASN A 20 -9.61 -1.92 -16.50
N ASP A 21 -8.57 -2.11 -17.33
CA ASP A 21 -7.29 -2.66 -16.93
C ASP A 21 -6.28 -1.55 -16.63
N LYS A 22 -5.83 -1.52 -15.37
CA LYS A 22 -4.77 -0.61 -14.91
C LYS A 22 -3.48 -1.38 -14.67
N TYR A 23 -2.38 -0.84 -15.16
CA TYR A 23 -1.04 -1.40 -15.06
C TYR A 23 -0.18 -0.51 -14.17
N SER A 24 0.54 -1.11 -13.24
CA SER A 24 1.51 -0.39 -12.40
C SER A 24 2.78 -1.20 -12.17
N LEU A 25 3.83 -0.49 -11.78
CA LEU A 25 5.08 -1.10 -11.35
C LEU A 25 5.40 -0.66 -9.93
N GLY A 26 5.33 -1.60 -9.00
CA GLY A 26 5.62 -1.41 -7.58
C GLY A 26 7.07 -1.72 -7.25
N ILE A 27 7.65 -0.94 -6.33
CA ILE A 27 8.88 -1.29 -5.60
C ILE A 27 8.58 -1.25 -4.11
N GLY A 28 8.96 -2.34 -3.42
CA GLY A 28 8.73 -2.53 -2.00
C GLY A 28 10.02 -2.84 -1.26
N GLY A 29 10.16 -2.28 -0.06
CA GLY A 29 11.31 -2.46 0.81
C GLY A 29 10.86 -2.71 2.25
N ARG A 30 11.54 -3.65 2.91
CA ARG A 30 11.44 -3.88 4.35
C ARG A 30 12.83 -4.00 4.94
N GLN A 31 13.11 -3.20 5.96
CA GLN A 31 14.36 -3.21 6.69
C GLN A 31 14.08 -3.37 8.18
N LYS A 32 14.65 -4.40 8.81
CA LYS A 32 14.63 -4.52 10.27
C LYS A 32 15.56 -3.47 10.87
N LEU A 33 15.03 -2.64 11.76
CA LEU A 33 15.81 -1.69 12.56
C LEU A 33 16.24 -2.33 13.87
N THR A 34 15.38 -3.15 14.46
CA THR A 34 15.67 -3.98 15.64
C THR A 34 15.06 -5.37 15.47
N LYS A 35 15.20 -6.23 16.49
CA LYS A 35 14.51 -7.53 16.51
C LYS A 35 12.98 -7.42 16.47
N ARG A 36 12.42 -6.28 16.90
CA ARG A 36 10.97 -6.06 17.07
C ARG A 36 10.41 -4.92 16.23
N ILE A 37 11.26 -4.19 15.51
CA ILE A 37 10.85 -3.02 14.71
C ILE A 37 11.39 -3.18 13.30
N SER A 38 10.50 -3.09 12.31
CA SER A 38 10.87 -2.93 10.90
C SER A 38 10.30 -1.65 10.32
N LEU A 39 11.07 -1.03 9.44
CA LEU A 39 10.64 0.04 8.56
C LEU A 39 10.26 -0.58 7.21
N ASN A 40 9.13 -0.16 6.66
CA ASN A 40 8.60 -0.58 5.37
C ASN A 40 8.41 0.65 4.49
N ALA A 41 8.64 0.49 3.19
CA ALA A 41 8.37 1.52 2.20
C ALA A 41 7.87 0.86 0.92
N GLU A 42 6.85 1.44 0.32
CA GLU A 42 6.24 0.95 -0.91
C GLU A 42 5.97 2.13 -1.84
N TYR A 43 6.28 1.95 -3.12
CA TYR A 43 5.99 2.92 -4.15
C TYR A 43 5.42 2.23 -5.38
N PHE A 44 4.29 2.70 -5.89
CA PHE A 44 3.68 2.20 -7.12
C PHE A 44 3.58 3.31 -8.16
N TYR A 45 4.24 3.07 -9.30
CA TYR A 45 4.16 3.92 -10.47
C TYR A 45 3.06 3.45 -11.41
N GLN A 46 2.12 4.34 -11.77
CA GLN A 46 1.05 4.04 -12.72
C GLN A 46 1.58 4.14 -14.15
N LEU A 47 1.33 3.12 -14.97
CA LEU A 47 1.85 3.04 -16.35
C LEU A 47 0.86 3.60 -17.38
N ASN A 48 -0.44 3.36 -17.19
CA ASN A 48 -1.49 3.74 -18.14
C ASN A 48 -2.64 4.53 -17.51
N ASP A 49 -2.48 4.98 -16.27
CA ASP A 49 -3.44 5.86 -15.59
C ASP A 49 -3.03 7.32 -15.77
N LYS A 50 -4.01 8.20 -16.00
CA LYS A 50 -3.83 9.65 -16.15
C LYS A 50 -4.59 10.45 -15.11
N ILE A 51 -5.44 9.80 -14.33
CA ILE A 51 -6.35 10.43 -13.37
C ILE A 51 -5.80 10.22 -11.96
N ASN A 52 -5.40 8.99 -11.64
CA ASN A 52 -4.89 8.65 -10.32
C ASN A 52 -3.39 8.90 -10.20
N ASN A 53 -2.99 9.19 -8.97
CA ASN A 53 -1.62 9.50 -8.61
C ASN A 53 -0.81 8.24 -8.32
N ASN A 54 0.52 8.37 -8.47
CA ASN A 54 1.45 7.40 -7.94
C ASN A 54 1.33 7.31 -6.43
N VAL A 55 1.59 6.13 -5.90
CA VAL A 55 1.39 5.82 -4.48
C VAL A 55 2.74 5.75 -3.82
N LEU A 56 2.90 6.40 -2.68
CA LEU A 56 4.02 6.22 -1.78
C LEU A 56 3.45 5.90 -0.41
N SER A 57 3.95 4.85 0.24
CA SER A 57 3.66 4.54 1.62
C SER A 57 4.92 4.26 2.41
N LEU A 58 4.95 4.74 3.65
CA LEU A 58 5.99 4.47 4.62
C LEU A 58 5.33 3.91 5.87
N GLY A 59 5.90 2.85 6.45
CA GLY A 59 5.31 2.22 7.61
C GLY A 59 6.30 1.60 8.57
N PHE A 60 5.83 1.35 9.79
CA PHE A 60 6.56 0.64 10.82
C PHE A 60 5.75 -0.56 11.29
N ASP A 61 6.41 -1.71 11.40
CA ASP A 61 5.85 -2.84 12.13
C ASP A 61 6.51 -2.95 13.50
N ILE A 62 5.70 -3.17 14.54
CA ILE A 62 6.11 -3.40 15.91
C ILE A 62 5.64 -4.78 16.35
N GLU A 63 6.59 -5.70 16.55
CA GLU A 63 6.33 -7.06 16.96
C GLU A 63 6.45 -7.20 18.48
N THR A 64 5.33 -7.58 19.12
CA THR A 64 5.22 -7.74 20.58
C THR A 64 5.14 -9.21 21.02
N GLY A 65 5.68 -10.13 20.21
CA GLY A 65 5.74 -11.57 20.50
C GLY A 65 4.42 -12.33 20.26
N GLY A 66 3.27 -11.65 20.32
CA GLY A 66 1.96 -12.21 19.94
C GLY A 66 1.13 -11.33 19.01
N HIS A 67 1.48 -10.06 18.88
CA HIS A 67 0.85 -9.13 17.94
C HIS A 67 1.92 -8.46 17.09
N ILE A 68 1.57 -8.19 15.83
CA ILE A 68 2.30 -7.28 14.97
C ILE A 68 1.39 -6.07 14.75
N PHE A 69 1.79 -4.94 15.32
CA PHE A 69 1.15 -3.65 15.08
C PHE A 69 1.80 -3.01 13.87
N GLN A 70 1.00 -2.64 12.87
CA GLN A 70 1.49 -2.02 11.66
C GLN A 70 0.90 -0.62 11.58
N LEU A 71 1.77 0.36 11.45
CA LEU A 71 1.43 1.77 11.31
C LEU A 71 1.95 2.21 9.96
N HIS A 72 1.13 2.85 9.13
CA HIS A 72 1.56 3.35 7.83
C HIS A 72 1.00 4.74 7.56
N LEU A 73 1.82 5.52 6.85
CA LEU A 73 1.48 6.81 6.28
C LEU A 73 1.51 6.66 4.77
N SER A 74 0.47 7.12 4.09
CA SER A 74 0.31 7.01 2.64
C SER A 74 -0.41 8.23 2.08
N ASN A 75 -0.20 8.55 0.80
CA ASN A 75 -1.09 9.45 0.07
C ASN A 75 -2.36 8.77 -0.45
N SER A 76 -2.50 7.46 -0.24
CA SER A 76 -3.73 6.73 -0.48
C SER A 76 -4.60 6.70 0.77
N SER A 77 -5.89 7.01 0.62
CA SER A 77 -6.90 6.84 1.66
C SER A 77 -7.35 5.39 1.81
N ALA A 78 -7.13 4.56 0.79
CA ALA A 78 -7.51 3.15 0.78
C ALA A 78 -6.37 2.27 1.30
N MET A 79 -6.75 1.18 1.98
CA MET A 79 -5.82 0.18 2.51
C MET A 79 -5.98 -1.20 1.85
N ILE A 80 -6.88 -1.32 0.88
CA ILE A 80 -7.05 -2.54 0.08
C ILE A 80 -6.26 -2.41 -1.22
N ASP A 81 -5.57 -3.46 -1.63
CA ASP A 81 -4.63 -3.44 -2.76
C ASP A 81 -5.15 -2.77 -4.05
N PRO A 82 -6.34 -3.09 -4.60
CA PRO A 82 -6.76 -2.50 -5.88
C PRO A 82 -6.93 -0.97 -5.80
N GLU A 83 -7.54 -0.48 -4.73
CA GLU A 83 -7.76 0.96 -4.53
C GLU A 83 -6.47 1.66 -4.08
N PHE A 84 -5.72 1.04 -3.18
CA PHE A 84 -4.42 1.52 -2.72
C PHE A 84 -3.50 1.78 -3.92
N ILE A 85 -3.39 0.80 -4.81
CA ILE A 85 -2.48 0.88 -5.96
C ILE A 85 -3.06 1.81 -7.04
N THR A 86 -4.32 1.67 -7.43
CA THR A 86 -4.83 2.27 -8.68
C THR A 86 -5.89 3.34 -8.53
N GLN A 87 -6.33 3.64 -7.32
CA GLN A 87 -7.36 4.66 -7.05
C GLN A 87 -6.89 5.74 -6.08
N THR A 88 -5.58 5.91 -5.94
CA THR A 88 -5.00 6.96 -5.10
C THR A 88 -5.17 8.33 -5.75
N THR A 89 -5.75 9.28 -5.03
CA THR A 89 -5.97 10.66 -5.49
C THR A 89 -5.15 11.69 -4.71
N GLY A 90 -4.64 11.35 -3.53
CA GLY A 90 -3.86 12.26 -2.70
C GLY A 90 -2.46 12.56 -3.24
N GLU A 91 -1.92 13.72 -2.90
CA GLU A 91 -0.56 14.16 -3.21
C GLU A 91 0.25 14.43 -1.93
N TRP A 92 1.33 13.67 -1.72
CA TRP A 92 2.23 13.83 -0.56
C TRP A 92 2.74 15.27 -0.37
N LEU A 93 3.15 15.92 -1.47
CA LEU A 93 3.71 17.27 -1.43
C LEU A 93 2.67 18.36 -1.14
N LYS A 94 1.38 18.05 -1.30
CA LYS A 94 0.27 18.94 -0.93
C LYS A 94 -0.25 18.67 0.49
N GLY A 95 0.32 17.68 1.18
CA GLY A 95 -0.04 17.35 2.56
C GLY A 95 -1.13 16.30 2.69
N ASP A 96 -1.54 15.63 1.61
CA ASP A 96 -2.48 14.52 1.67
C ASP A 96 -1.79 13.29 2.25
N ILE A 97 -1.78 13.20 3.58
CA ILE A 97 -1.16 12.12 4.34
C ILE A 97 -2.24 11.44 5.17
N TYR A 98 -2.55 10.21 4.80
CA TYR A 98 -3.47 9.33 5.49
C TYR A 98 -2.70 8.41 6.42
N PHE A 99 -3.20 8.26 7.64
CA PHE A 99 -2.69 7.32 8.62
C PHE A 99 -3.54 6.05 8.60
N GLY A 100 -2.89 4.91 8.41
CA GLY A 100 -3.54 3.61 8.48
C GLY A 100 -2.88 2.69 9.51
N PHE A 101 -3.67 1.74 9.98
CA PHE A 101 -3.33 0.90 11.11
C PHE A 101 -3.87 -0.52 10.94
N ASN A 102 -3.01 -1.52 11.10
CA ASN A 102 -3.38 -2.93 11.15
C ASN A 102 -2.82 -3.59 12.41
N ILE A 103 -3.54 -4.60 12.92
CA ILE A 103 -3.02 -5.52 13.94
C ILE A 103 -3.19 -6.93 13.41
N SER A 104 -2.11 -7.69 13.35
CA SER A 104 -2.17 -9.13 13.10
C SER A 104 -1.77 -9.91 14.34
N ARG A 105 -2.45 -11.04 14.55
CA ARG A 105 -2.21 -11.96 15.67
C ARG A 105 -2.34 -13.40 15.16
N VAL A 106 -1.35 -14.21 15.51
CA VAL A 106 -1.39 -15.66 15.24
C VAL A 106 -1.91 -16.36 16.48
N PHE A 107 -2.98 -17.14 16.33
CA PHE A 107 -3.54 -17.98 17.39
C PHE A 107 -3.13 -19.43 17.17
N THR A 108 -2.37 -20.00 18.09
CA THR A 108 -2.05 -21.44 18.08
C THR A 108 -3.17 -22.19 18.79
N LEU A 109 -3.96 -22.97 18.03
CA LEU A 109 -5.11 -23.73 18.56
C LEU A 109 -4.70 -25.03 19.27
N TYR A 110 -3.64 -25.68 18.78
CA TYR A 110 -3.00 -26.84 19.40
C TYR A 110 -1.49 -26.72 19.18
N LYS A 111 -0.69 -27.18 20.15
CA LYS A 111 0.78 -27.18 20.07
C LYS A 111 1.31 -28.57 19.74
#